data_AF-A0A9E0RQP7-F1
#
_entry.id   AF-A0A9E0RQP7-F1
#
_cell.length_a   1.000
_cell.length_b   1.000
_cell.length_c   1.000
_cell.angle_alpha   90.00
_cell.angle_beta   90.00
_cell.angle_gamma   90.00
#
_symmetry.space_group_name_H-M   'P 1'
#
loop_
_entity.id
_entity.type
_entity.pdbx_description
1 polymer ?
#
loop_
_entity_poly.entity_id
_entity_poly.type
_entity_poly.pdbx_seq_one_letter_code
_entity_poly.pdbx_strand_id
1 'polypeptide(L)'
;MELGPYPSVIPTATLTAAFEKASSTGSNEPSFEEIFAASDSDGDGVINELDQCPTYWDGKTPVNEVGCTEAQQDDDEDGVRNGWDSCPATLVGAEVDAEGCSEEQRDEDQDGVSNPADQCPATPEGEAVDAEGCGDSQKDEDVDGVSNQQDLCPATPEGETVDPDGCAESQRDADSDGVSDAEDQCPSTTPGETADENGCSEGQRDDDGDGIANADDACTATQADRAVNADGCSAVQEQLADLGDDLIDLDGLDEEDRSLAGAIDGACERLIRLEGAAAEGAAGALTRGQQDLKAACSSLKSSNTTSDQQLAGLASISPQLLTNRIDAVVETASRQFQQVKQRLNRIKGGAGSGLSLAGLTLNF
;
A
#
# COMPACT_ATOMS: atom_id res chain seq x y z
N MET A 1 -4.37 79.75 -33.54
CA MET A 1 -4.19 80.26 -32.17
C MET A 1 -4.03 79.02 -31.32
N GLU A 2 -2.91 78.67 -30.71
CA GLU A 2 -1.70 79.39 -30.29
C GLU A 2 -0.45 78.63 -30.75
N LEU A 3 0.62 79.38 -31.05
CA LEU A 3 1.98 78.87 -31.15
C LEU A 3 2.53 78.84 -29.73
N GLY A 4 2.90 77.66 -29.22
CA GLY A 4 3.65 77.52 -27.97
C GLY A 4 5.08 78.07 -28.11
N PRO A 5 5.74 78.44 -27.01
CA PRO A 5 7.01 79.15 -27.04
C PRO A 5 8.16 78.22 -27.49
N TYR A 6 8.87 78.64 -28.54
CA TYR A 6 10.19 78.10 -28.86
C TYR A 6 11.14 78.35 -27.68
N PRO A 7 11.91 77.36 -27.20
CA PRO A 7 13.00 77.65 -26.28
C PRO A 7 14.06 78.45 -27.03
N SER A 8 14.05 79.77 -26.82
CA SER A 8 15.19 80.61 -27.13
C SER A 8 16.27 80.29 -26.11
N VAL A 9 17.43 79.84 -26.60
CA VAL A 9 18.79 80.05 -26.10
C VAL A 9 19.58 78.80 -26.49
N ILE A 10 20.34 78.91 -27.59
CA ILE A 10 21.47 77.99 -27.85
C ILE A 10 22.42 78.15 -26.65
N PRO A 11 22.80 77.07 -25.94
CA PRO A 11 23.77 77.15 -24.87
C PRO A 11 25.03 77.86 -25.36
N THR A 12 25.51 78.88 -24.64
CA THR A 12 26.72 79.62 -25.02
C THR A 12 27.97 78.74 -25.10
N ALA A 13 27.92 77.53 -24.54
CA ALA A 13 28.95 76.50 -24.64
C ALA A 13 29.13 75.94 -26.06
N THR A 14 28.03 75.67 -26.81
CA THR A 14 28.10 75.11 -28.19
C THR A 14 28.68 76.12 -29.19
N LEU A 15 28.45 77.42 -28.98
CA LEU A 15 29.02 78.49 -29.79
C LEU A 15 30.55 78.62 -29.63
N THR A 16 31.10 78.28 -28.47
CA THR A 16 32.54 78.46 -28.20
C THR A 16 33.39 77.34 -28.81
N ALA A 17 32.90 76.10 -28.78
CA ALA A 17 33.57 74.94 -29.37
C ALA A 17 33.66 75.01 -30.91
N ALA A 18 32.60 75.51 -31.56
CA ALA A 18 32.60 75.74 -33.01
C ALA A 18 33.62 76.83 -33.42
N PHE A 19 33.81 77.85 -32.58
CA PHE A 19 34.73 78.95 -32.85
C PHE A 19 36.21 78.56 -32.73
N GLU A 20 36.55 77.67 -31.79
CA GLU A 20 37.95 77.25 -31.55
C GLU A 20 38.49 76.34 -32.66
N LYS A 21 37.65 75.48 -33.24
CA LYS A 21 38.04 74.58 -34.35
C LYS A 21 38.29 75.34 -35.66
N ALA A 22 37.51 76.40 -35.92
CA ALA A 22 37.65 77.28 -37.09
C ALA A 22 38.94 78.13 -37.06
N SER A 23 39.50 78.39 -35.87
CA SER A 23 40.71 79.21 -35.68
C SER A 23 42.02 78.50 -36.08
N SER A 24 42.03 77.16 -36.16
CA SER A 24 43.26 76.38 -36.41
C SER A 24 43.66 76.25 -37.89
N THR A 25 42.76 76.57 -38.82
CA THR A 25 43.01 76.51 -40.26
C THR A 25 43.16 77.93 -40.79
N GLY A 26 44.40 78.42 -40.82
CA GLY A 26 44.73 79.75 -41.31
C GLY A 26 44.45 79.93 -42.80
N SER A 27 43.24 80.36 -43.15
CA SER A 27 42.93 81.15 -44.34
C SER A 27 41.44 81.51 -44.37
N ASN A 28 41.16 82.82 -44.33
CA ASN A 28 39.85 83.49 -44.37
C ASN A 28 38.94 83.23 -43.17
N GLU A 29 38.57 84.31 -42.47
CA GLU A 29 37.39 84.27 -41.62
C GLU A 29 36.19 83.86 -42.48
N PRO A 30 35.45 82.79 -42.10
CA PRO A 30 34.22 82.45 -42.79
C PRO A 30 33.24 83.62 -42.59
N SER A 31 32.54 83.97 -43.65
CA SER A 31 31.52 85.00 -43.58
C SER A 31 30.42 84.57 -42.59
N PHE A 32 29.81 85.53 -41.89
CA PHE A 32 28.70 85.29 -40.95
C PHE A 32 27.51 84.55 -41.61
N GLU A 33 27.43 84.53 -42.94
CA GLU A 33 26.43 83.79 -43.73
C GLU A 33 26.79 82.31 -43.97
N GLU A 34 28.05 81.89 -43.85
CA GLU A 34 28.47 80.48 -43.97
C GLU A 34 28.27 79.68 -42.66
N ILE A 35 28.08 80.38 -41.53
CA ILE A 35 27.87 79.77 -40.21
C ILE A 35 26.40 79.31 -40.02
N PHE A 36 25.45 79.85 -40.80
CA PHE A 36 24.01 79.60 -40.64
C PHE A 36 23.39 78.61 -41.65
N ALA A 37 24.19 77.95 -42.47
CA ALA A 37 23.71 76.85 -43.33
C ALA A 37 23.94 75.46 -42.70
N ALA A 38 24.17 75.40 -41.38
CA ALA A 38 24.25 74.14 -40.67
C ALA A 38 22.86 73.48 -40.72
N SER A 39 22.77 72.39 -41.49
CA SER A 39 21.55 71.59 -41.60
C SER A 39 21.30 70.92 -40.26
N ASP A 40 20.04 70.97 -39.82
CA ASP A 40 19.49 70.23 -38.70
C ASP A 40 18.37 69.37 -39.33
N SER A 41 18.65 68.07 -39.47
CA SER A 41 17.89 67.16 -40.33
C SER A 41 16.60 66.68 -39.69
N ASP A 42 16.57 66.50 -38.38
CA ASP A 42 15.39 66.05 -37.64
C ASP A 42 14.76 67.14 -36.76
N GLY A 43 15.40 68.31 -36.67
CA GLY A 43 14.82 69.54 -36.15
C GLY A 43 14.90 69.65 -34.63
N ASP A 44 15.74 68.84 -33.98
CA ASP A 44 15.83 68.74 -32.53
C ASP A 44 16.58 69.91 -31.86
N GLY A 45 17.19 70.78 -32.68
CA GLY A 45 17.94 71.95 -32.25
C GLY A 45 19.46 71.74 -32.19
N VAL A 46 19.96 70.55 -32.52
CA VAL A 46 21.38 70.22 -32.70
C VAL A 46 21.68 70.10 -34.19
N ILE A 47 22.77 70.71 -34.66
CA ILE A 47 23.12 70.68 -36.07
C ILE A 47 23.75 69.34 -36.45
N ASN A 48 23.53 68.84 -37.66
CA ASN A 48 24.01 67.53 -38.15
C ASN A 48 25.51 67.25 -37.90
N GLU A 49 26.37 68.28 -37.85
CA GLU A 49 27.82 68.11 -37.59
C GLU A 49 28.16 67.85 -36.10
N LEU A 50 27.26 68.20 -35.18
CA LEU A 50 27.38 68.01 -33.74
C LEU A 50 26.36 67.01 -33.19
N ASP A 51 25.44 66.55 -34.04
CA ASP A 51 24.34 65.66 -33.72
C ASP A 51 24.76 64.20 -33.93
N GLN A 52 24.69 63.41 -32.85
CA GLN A 52 24.97 61.98 -32.85
C GLN A 52 23.76 61.15 -33.27
N CYS A 53 22.58 61.76 -33.33
CA CYS A 53 21.30 61.14 -33.67
C CYS A 53 20.53 61.86 -34.80
N PRO A 54 21.16 62.24 -35.94
CA PRO A 54 20.70 63.30 -36.87
C PRO A 54 19.53 62.94 -37.81
N THR A 55 18.76 61.92 -37.47
CA THR A 55 17.80 61.32 -38.41
C THR A 55 16.39 61.24 -37.89
N TYR A 56 16.17 61.34 -36.59
CA TYR A 56 14.85 61.14 -36.02
C TYR A 56 14.71 61.76 -34.63
N TRP A 57 13.78 62.71 -34.56
CA TRP A 57 13.23 63.28 -33.34
C TRP A 57 11.71 63.47 -33.49
N ASP A 58 10.96 63.26 -32.42
CA ASP A 58 9.48 63.27 -32.44
C ASP A 58 8.86 64.66 -32.16
N GLY A 59 9.69 65.68 -31.96
CA GLY A 59 9.27 67.04 -31.66
C GLY A 59 8.85 67.28 -30.21
N LYS A 60 9.00 66.28 -29.32
CA LYS A 60 8.42 66.32 -27.96
C LYS A 60 9.35 65.76 -26.90
N THR A 61 10.15 64.76 -27.25
CA THR A 61 11.03 64.07 -26.33
C THR A 61 12.29 64.91 -26.11
N PRO A 62 12.70 65.20 -24.87
CA PRO A 62 13.93 65.94 -24.62
C PRO A 62 15.14 65.20 -25.22
N VAL A 63 16.02 65.96 -25.88
CA VAL A 63 17.32 65.48 -26.36
C VAL A 63 18.44 66.01 -25.47
N ASN A 64 19.56 65.29 -25.40
CA ASN A 64 20.75 65.70 -24.67
C ASN A 64 21.59 66.73 -25.47
N GLU A 65 22.78 67.09 -24.99
CA GLU A 65 23.63 68.10 -25.64
C GLU A 65 24.13 67.71 -27.05
N VAL A 66 23.98 66.44 -27.42
CA VAL A 66 24.43 65.87 -28.71
C VAL A 66 23.28 65.38 -29.58
N GLY A 67 22.05 65.78 -29.28
CA GLY A 67 20.87 65.55 -30.13
C GLY A 67 20.19 64.17 -29.95
N CYS A 68 20.57 63.41 -28.93
CA CYS A 68 20.00 62.08 -28.70
C CYS A 68 18.96 62.11 -27.58
N THR A 69 17.82 61.45 -27.80
CA THR A 69 16.88 61.10 -26.73
C THR A 69 17.46 60.01 -25.82
N GLU A 70 16.89 59.80 -24.63
CA GLU A 70 17.30 58.72 -23.71
C GLU A 70 17.29 57.34 -24.38
N ALA A 71 16.27 57.03 -25.18
CA ALA A 71 16.18 55.75 -25.89
C ALA A 71 17.19 55.59 -27.04
N GLN A 72 17.78 56.68 -27.54
CA GLN A 72 18.77 56.66 -28.61
C GLN A 72 20.21 56.61 -28.10
N GLN A 73 20.41 56.89 -26.81
CA GLN A 73 21.69 56.76 -26.13
C GLN A 73 22.02 55.28 -25.89
N ASP A 74 23.28 55.02 -25.61
CA ASP A 74 23.89 53.73 -25.31
C ASP A 74 24.78 54.01 -24.10
N ASP A 75 24.17 53.94 -22.91
CA ASP A 75 24.76 54.49 -21.68
C ASP A 75 25.87 53.59 -21.10
N ASP A 76 25.85 52.30 -21.40
CA ASP A 76 26.83 51.31 -20.97
C ASP A 76 27.84 50.92 -22.07
N GLU A 77 27.72 51.53 -23.26
CA GLU A 77 28.63 51.42 -24.39
C GLU A 77 28.83 49.96 -24.86
N ASP A 78 27.78 49.14 -24.76
CA ASP A 78 27.80 47.74 -25.18
C ASP A 78 27.43 47.54 -26.66
N GLY A 79 26.96 48.61 -27.32
CA GLY A 79 26.57 48.64 -28.73
C GLY A 79 25.06 48.50 -28.96
N VAL A 80 24.25 48.36 -27.92
CA VAL A 80 22.79 48.33 -27.94
C VAL A 80 22.27 49.60 -27.28
N ARG A 81 21.34 50.28 -27.96
CA ARG A 81 20.78 51.53 -27.43
C ARG A 81 19.82 51.23 -26.28
N ASN A 82 19.78 52.11 -25.28
CA ASN A 82 18.88 52.07 -24.12
C ASN A 82 17.42 51.70 -24.45
N GLY A 83 16.91 52.12 -25.62
CA GLY A 83 15.53 51.81 -26.03
C GLY A 83 15.28 50.35 -26.45
N TRP A 84 16.34 49.59 -26.69
CA TRP A 84 16.33 48.16 -27.07
C TRP A 84 17.16 47.30 -26.12
N ASP A 85 17.88 47.93 -25.19
CA ASP A 85 18.71 47.29 -24.20
C ASP A 85 17.89 46.91 -22.96
N SER A 86 17.89 45.61 -22.66
CA SER A 86 17.24 45.01 -21.50
C SER A 86 18.19 44.92 -20.30
N CYS A 87 19.49 45.17 -20.52
CA CYS A 87 20.59 45.04 -19.58
C CYS A 87 21.42 46.34 -19.51
N PRO A 88 20.88 47.45 -18.94
CA PRO A 88 21.42 48.82 -18.99
C PRO A 88 22.73 49.10 -18.23
N ALA A 89 23.48 48.05 -17.89
CA ALA A 89 24.71 48.13 -17.12
C ALA A 89 25.67 46.99 -17.51
N THR A 90 25.64 46.57 -18.76
CA THR A 90 26.57 45.58 -19.31
C THR A 90 27.98 46.16 -19.34
N LEU A 91 28.97 45.30 -19.11
CA LEU A 91 30.36 45.75 -19.04
C LEU A 91 30.85 46.15 -20.43
N VAL A 92 31.36 47.38 -20.58
CA VAL A 92 31.95 47.90 -21.82
C VAL A 92 32.90 46.88 -22.46
N GLY A 93 32.59 46.47 -23.69
CA GLY A 93 33.38 45.51 -24.47
C GLY A 93 33.09 44.03 -24.19
N ALA A 94 32.07 43.70 -23.39
CA ALA A 94 31.49 42.37 -23.34
C ALA A 94 30.81 42.02 -24.66
N GLU A 95 30.72 40.72 -24.98
CA GLU A 95 29.90 40.26 -26.11
C GLU A 95 28.45 40.16 -25.63
N VAL A 96 27.54 40.87 -26.31
CA VAL A 96 26.12 40.96 -25.96
C VAL A 96 25.22 40.38 -27.05
N ASP A 97 23.98 40.04 -26.70
CA ASP A 97 22.94 39.65 -27.66
C ASP A 97 22.29 40.88 -28.33
N ALA A 98 21.13 40.68 -28.97
CA ALA A 98 20.40 41.76 -29.62
C ALA A 98 19.68 42.68 -28.62
N GLU A 99 19.60 42.26 -27.36
CA GLU A 99 18.92 42.89 -26.25
C GLU A 99 19.92 43.53 -25.27
N GLY A 100 21.22 43.61 -25.60
CA GLY A 100 22.24 44.24 -24.76
C GLY A 100 22.71 43.39 -23.58
N CYS A 101 22.31 42.12 -23.51
CA CYS A 101 22.65 41.25 -22.38
C CYS A 101 23.89 40.39 -22.68
N SER A 102 24.89 40.46 -21.80
CA SER A 102 26.01 39.51 -21.78
C SER A 102 25.60 38.13 -21.27
N GLU A 103 26.40 37.11 -21.54
CA GLU A 103 26.18 35.73 -21.03
C GLU A 103 26.00 35.69 -19.51
N GLU A 104 26.72 36.54 -18.76
CA GLU A 104 26.64 36.61 -17.31
C GLU A 104 25.36 37.25 -16.77
N GLN A 105 24.64 38.02 -17.59
CA GLN A 105 23.41 38.72 -17.23
C GLN A 105 22.13 38.01 -17.69
N ARG A 106 22.23 37.08 -18.64
CA ARG A 106 21.05 36.37 -19.15
C ARG A 106 20.49 35.41 -18.12
N ASP A 107 19.17 35.38 -18.06
CA ASP A 107 18.33 34.56 -17.18
C ASP A 107 17.08 34.18 -18.02
N GLU A 108 17.08 32.97 -18.58
CA GLU A 108 16.09 32.53 -19.57
C GLU A 108 14.72 32.18 -18.96
N ASP A 109 14.70 31.62 -17.75
CA ASP A 109 13.48 31.25 -17.04
C ASP A 109 13.01 32.31 -16.02
N GLN A 110 13.83 33.35 -15.82
CA GLN A 110 13.52 34.54 -15.03
C GLN A 110 13.31 34.22 -13.55
N ASP A 111 14.04 33.23 -13.04
CA ASP A 111 13.98 32.83 -11.64
C ASP A 111 14.87 33.71 -10.72
N GLY A 112 15.71 34.57 -11.32
CA GLY A 112 16.62 35.48 -10.65
C GLY A 112 18.07 34.98 -10.53
N VAL A 113 18.39 33.82 -11.11
CA VAL A 113 19.73 33.24 -11.21
C VAL A 113 20.15 33.21 -12.68
N SER A 114 21.32 33.76 -13.01
CA SER A 114 21.74 33.80 -14.42
C SER A 114 22.10 32.41 -14.95
N ASN A 115 21.89 32.20 -16.25
CA ASN A 115 22.12 30.92 -16.93
C ASN A 115 23.47 30.24 -16.58
N PRO A 116 24.61 30.95 -16.43
CA PRO A 116 25.87 30.32 -16.06
C PRO A 116 25.95 29.83 -14.60
N ALA A 117 25.12 30.38 -13.72
CA ALA A 117 25.04 30.02 -12.29
C ALA A 117 23.86 29.09 -11.97
N ASP A 118 22.91 29.00 -12.89
CA ASP A 118 21.69 28.21 -12.75
C ASP A 118 21.92 26.73 -13.13
N GLN A 119 21.59 25.83 -12.20
CA GLN A 119 21.64 24.38 -12.38
C GLN A 119 20.30 23.80 -12.88
N CYS A 120 19.25 24.62 -12.87
CA CYS A 120 17.86 24.28 -13.13
C CYS A 120 17.26 25.23 -14.20
N PRO A 121 17.69 25.15 -15.48
CA PRO A 121 17.42 26.13 -16.56
C PRO A 121 15.97 26.25 -17.05
N ALA A 122 15.01 25.72 -16.30
CA ALA A 122 13.60 25.70 -16.65
C ALA A 122 12.73 25.70 -15.38
N THR A 123 13.12 26.48 -14.38
CA THR A 123 12.35 26.68 -13.16
C THR A 123 10.99 27.31 -13.49
N PRO A 124 9.89 26.76 -12.95
CA PRO A 124 8.57 27.33 -13.16
C PRO A 124 8.46 28.79 -12.70
N GLU A 125 7.85 29.64 -13.53
CA GLU A 125 7.64 31.06 -13.23
C GLU A 125 6.94 31.26 -11.87
N GLY A 126 7.55 32.07 -11.00
CA GLY A 126 7.03 32.42 -9.69
C GLY A 126 7.32 31.40 -8.58
N GLU A 127 8.03 30.32 -8.88
CA GLU A 127 8.57 29.41 -7.87
C GLU A 127 9.74 30.08 -7.12
N ALA A 128 9.86 29.81 -5.81
CA ALA A 128 10.98 30.31 -5.03
C ALA A 128 12.18 29.38 -5.24
N VAL A 129 13.30 29.95 -5.69
CA VAL A 129 14.53 29.21 -5.94
C VAL A 129 15.58 29.43 -4.86
N ASP A 130 16.52 28.49 -4.77
CA ASP A 130 17.72 28.66 -3.98
C ASP A 130 18.85 29.36 -4.76
N ALA A 131 20.08 29.32 -4.23
CA ALA A 131 21.23 29.97 -4.85
C ALA A 131 21.71 29.28 -6.14
N GLU A 132 21.16 28.11 -6.46
CA GLU A 132 21.51 27.29 -7.61
C GLU A 132 20.43 27.37 -8.70
N GLY A 133 19.41 28.22 -8.53
CA GLY A 133 18.29 28.37 -9.46
C GLY A 133 17.24 27.26 -9.36
N CYS A 134 17.34 26.37 -8.36
CA CYS A 134 16.44 25.22 -8.28
C CYS A 134 15.25 25.46 -7.34
N GLY A 135 14.04 25.31 -7.88
CA GLY A 135 12.79 25.28 -7.11
C GLY A 135 12.58 23.95 -6.37
N ASP A 136 11.66 23.94 -5.39
CA ASP A 136 11.29 22.74 -4.65
C ASP A 136 10.75 21.64 -5.57
N SER A 137 10.10 22.00 -6.69
CA SER A 137 9.51 21.07 -7.67
C SER A 137 10.55 20.28 -8.48
N GLN A 138 11.73 20.86 -8.67
CA GLN A 138 12.85 20.28 -9.43
C GLN A 138 13.85 19.54 -8.55
N LYS A 139 13.81 19.77 -7.23
CA LYS A 139 14.64 19.05 -6.26
C LYS A 139 14.19 17.61 -6.10
N ASP A 140 15.08 16.83 -5.51
CA ASP A 140 14.90 15.43 -5.14
C ASP A 140 15.42 15.31 -3.69
N GLU A 141 14.49 15.37 -2.72
CA GLU A 141 14.83 15.49 -1.28
C GLU A 141 15.33 14.18 -0.66
N ASP A 142 14.83 13.02 -1.12
CA ASP A 142 15.22 11.71 -0.62
C ASP A 142 16.26 11.00 -1.51
N VAL A 143 16.59 11.61 -2.65
CA VAL A 143 17.68 11.22 -3.55
C VAL A 143 17.44 9.86 -4.19
N ASP A 144 16.17 9.56 -4.49
CA ASP A 144 15.77 8.32 -5.15
C ASP A 144 15.81 8.40 -6.69
N GLY A 145 16.01 9.61 -7.23
CA GLY A 145 16.10 9.90 -8.65
C GLY A 145 14.81 10.43 -9.29
N VAL A 146 13.74 10.62 -8.53
CA VAL A 146 12.49 11.25 -8.96
C VAL A 146 12.36 12.62 -8.30
N SER A 147 12.00 13.65 -9.08
CA SER A 147 11.88 14.99 -8.49
C SER A 147 10.63 15.09 -7.61
N ASN A 148 10.66 15.93 -6.58
CA ASN A 148 9.58 16.14 -5.62
C ASN A 148 8.21 16.42 -6.27
N GLN A 149 8.19 17.03 -7.48
CA GLN A 149 6.94 17.26 -8.22
C GLN A 149 6.29 15.97 -8.75
N GLN A 150 7.11 14.98 -9.10
CA GLN A 150 6.72 13.71 -9.69
C GLN A 150 6.65 12.57 -8.67
N ASP A 151 7.29 12.76 -7.52
CA ASP A 151 7.40 11.78 -6.46
C ASP A 151 6.13 11.71 -5.59
N LEU A 152 5.50 10.54 -5.56
CA LEU A 152 4.36 10.22 -4.70
C LEU A 152 4.78 9.71 -3.32
N CYS A 153 6.05 9.36 -3.14
CA CYS A 153 6.66 8.74 -1.99
C CYS A 153 7.87 9.55 -1.47
N PRO A 154 7.68 10.76 -0.90
CA PRO A 154 8.73 11.76 -0.59
C PRO A 154 9.72 11.39 0.54
N ALA A 155 9.81 10.10 0.88
CA ALA A 155 10.68 9.58 1.93
C ALA A 155 11.10 8.14 1.62
N THR A 156 11.45 7.86 0.37
CA THR A 156 11.99 6.59 -0.08
C THR A 156 13.26 6.23 0.69
N PRO A 157 13.38 4.99 1.22
CA PRO A 157 14.59 4.55 1.89
C PRO A 157 15.82 4.54 0.96
N GLU A 158 16.94 5.10 1.45
CA GLU A 158 18.20 5.18 0.70
C GLU A 158 18.66 3.80 0.19
N GLY A 159 18.89 3.69 -1.12
CA GLY A 159 19.41 2.51 -1.78
C GLY A 159 18.36 1.51 -2.26
N GLU A 160 17.07 1.77 -2.02
CA GLU A 160 16.00 1.05 -2.69
C GLU A 160 15.82 1.51 -4.14
N THR A 161 15.32 0.63 -4.99
CA THR A 161 15.00 0.98 -6.38
C THR A 161 13.54 1.42 -6.44
N VAL A 162 13.30 2.59 -7.03
CA VAL A 162 11.96 3.15 -7.19
C VAL A 162 11.39 2.91 -8.58
N ASP A 163 10.06 2.98 -8.66
CA ASP A 163 9.34 3.05 -9.93
C ASP A 163 9.23 4.53 -10.41
N PRO A 164 8.57 4.80 -11.56
CA PRO A 164 8.47 6.16 -12.09
C PRO A 164 7.72 7.15 -11.20
N ASP A 165 6.98 6.67 -10.19
CA ASP A 165 6.23 7.50 -9.25
C ASP A 165 7.05 7.77 -7.97
N GLY A 166 8.34 7.39 -7.92
CA GLY A 166 9.22 7.57 -6.76
C GLY A 166 9.01 6.54 -5.65
N CYS A 167 8.16 5.53 -5.84
CA CYS A 167 7.85 4.58 -4.78
C CYS A 167 8.69 3.31 -4.87
N ALA A 168 9.34 2.92 -3.76
CA ALA A 168 10.00 1.63 -3.65
C ALA A 168 8.99 0.49 -3.39
N GLU A 169 9.39 -0.77 -3.64
CA GLU A 169 8.51 -1.93 -3.38
C GLU A 169 8.02 -2.01 -1.94
N SER A 170 8.80 -1.51 -0.97
CA SER A 170 8.47 -1.49 0.45
C SER A 170 7.40 -0.45 0.84
N GLN A 171 7.14 0.54 -0.02
CA GLN A 171 6.21 1.64 0.24
C GLN A 171 4.90 1.50 -0.54
N ARG A 172 4.86 0.67 -1.58
CA ARG A 172 3.65 0.50 -2.41
C ARG A 172 2.60 -0.29 -1.65
N ASP A 173 1.40 0.26 -1.66
CA ASP A 173 0.20 -0.27 -1.01
C ASP A 173 -1.00 0.07 -1.93
N ALA A 174 -1.33 -0.88 -2.81
CA ALA A 174 -2.24 -0.66 -3.94
C ALA A 174 -3.70 -0.46 -3.52
N ASP A 175 -4.13 -1.03 -2.40
CA ASP A 175 -5.48 -0.88 -1.86
C ASP A 175 -5.56 0.08 -0.67
N SER A 176 -4.41 0.59 -0.22
CA SER A 176 -4.26 1.60 0.83
C SER A 176 -4.79 1.14 2.19
N ASP A 177 -4.59 -0.13 2.51
CA ASP A 177 -5.03 -0.74 3.76
C ASP A 177 -3.99 -0.63 4.90
N GLY A 178 -2.77 -0.21 4.57
CA GLY A 178 -1.65 0.00 5.48
C GLY A 178 -0.60 -1.11 5.47
N VAL A 179 -0.76 -2.15 4.64
CA VAL A 179 0.23 -3.22 4.44
C VAL A 179 0.80 -3.11 3.03
N SER A 180 2.12 -3.22 2.89
CA SER A 180 2.76 -3.11 1.56
C SER A 180 2.37 -4.29 0.65
N ASP A 181 2.30 -4.06 -0.66
CA ASP A 181 2.00 -5.08 -1.67
C ASP A 181 2.88 -6.34 -1.55
N ALA A 182 4.10 -6.20 -1.02
CA ALA A 182 5.05 -7.29 -0.84
C ALA A 182 4.71 -8.20 0.36
N GLU A 183 4.00 -7.67 1.35
CA GLU A 183 3.60 -8.36 2.59
C GLU A 183 2.09 -8.67 2.64
N ASP A 184 1.31 -8.05 1.76
CA ASP A 184 -0.14 -8.18 1.67
C ASP A 184 -0.58 -9.51 1.00
N GLN A 185 -1.37 -10.29 1.75
CA GLN A 185 -1.96 -11.56 1.28
C GLN A 185 -3.32 -11.36 0.60
N CYS A 186 -3.92 -10.19 0.75
CA CYS A 186 -5.24 -9.79 0.30
C CYS A 186 -5.18 -8.47 -0.51
N PRO A 187 -4.70 -8.49 -1.78
CA PRO A 187 -4.36 -7.30 -2.59
C PRO A 187 -5.49 -6.34 -2.98
N SER A 188 -6.66 -6.48 -2.37
CA SER A 188 -7.90 -5.76 -2.72
C SER A 188 -8.83 -5.67 -1.51
N THR A 189 -8.28 -5.36 -0.34
CA THR A 189 -9.04 -4.99 0.84
C THR A 189 -9.91 -3.78 0.58
N THR A 190 -11.17 -3.84 1.03
CA THR A 190 -12.14 -2.80 0.71
C THR A 190 -11.77 -1.50 1.44
N PRO A 191 -11.70 -0.35 0.74
CA PRO A 191 -11.33 0.91 1.36
C PRO A 191 -12.21 1.25 2.57
N GLY A 192 -11.55 1.46 3.72
CA GLY A 192 -12.20 1.80 5.00
C GLY A 192 -12.55 0.59 5.89
N GLU A 193 -12.30 -0.64 5.44
CA GLU A 193 -12.25 -1.80 6.34
C GLU A 193 -10.92 -1.81 7.10
N THR A 194 -10.91 -2.46 8.27
CA THR A 194 -9.68 -2.62 9.06
C THR A 194 -8.96 -3.88 8.59
N ALA A 195 -7.81 -3.73 7.96
CA ALA A 195 -6.90 -4.83 7.66
C ALA A 195 -6.13 -5.29 8.91
N ASP A 196 -5.67 -6.54 8.91
CA ASP A 196 -4.71 -7.05 9.88
C ASP A 196 -3.25 -6.92 9.40
N GLU A 197 -2.34 -7.60 10.10
CA GLU A 197 -0.92 -7.62 9.76
C GLU A 197 -0.58 -8.30 8.42
N ASN A 198 -1.53 -8.99 7.81
CA ASN A 198 -1.38 -9.64 6.50
C ASN A 198 -2.16 -8.90 5.41
N GLY A 199 -2.68 -7.71 5.68
CA GLY A 199 -3.47 -6.93 4.72
C GLY A 199 -4.89 -7.46 4.52
N CYS A 200 -5.41 -8.31 5.40
CA CYS A 200 -6.73 -8.94 5.20
C CYS A 200 -7.80 -8.36 6.14
N SER A 201 -8.94 -7.96 5.58
CA SER A 201 -10.13 -7.61 6.38
C SER A 201 -10.78 -8.84 7.00
N GLU A 202 -11.63 -8.63 8.01
CA GLU A 202 -12.36 -9.72 8.69
C GLU A 202 -13.17 -10.61 7.72
N GLY A 203 -13.65 -10.04 6.61
CA GLY A 203 -14.41 -10.77 5.60
C GLY A 203 -13.56 -11.50 4.56
N GLN A 204 -12.25 -11.23 4.49
CA GLN A 204 -11.33 -11.85 3.53
C GLN A 204 -10.50 -12.99 4.14
N ARG A 205 -10.45 -13.10 5.47
CA ARG A 205 -9.66 -14.13 6.15
C ARG A 205 -10.19 -15.53 5.89
N ASP A 206 -9.28 -16.44 5.61
CA ASP A 206 -9.49 -17.87 5.40
C ASP A 206 -8.35 -18.62 6.12
N ASP A 207 -8.62 -19.04 7.36
CA ASP A 207 -7.59 -19.56 8.27
C ASP A 207 -7.08 -20.96 7.87
N ASP A 208 -7.90 -21.74 7.16
CA ASP A 208 -7.57 -23.10 6.74
C ASP A 208 -7.21 -23.22 5.25
N GLY A 209 -7.43 -22.14 4.49
CA GLY A 209 -7.02 -21.94 3.11
C GLY A 209 -7.87 -22.71 2.12
N ASP A 210 -9.07 -23.17 2.49
CA ASP A 210 -9.93 -23.98 1.63
C ASP A 210 -10.67 -23.20 0.54
N GLY A 211 -10.54 -21.87 0.56
CA GLY A 211 -11.12 -20.92 -0.37
C GLY A 211 -12.45 -20.33 0.07
N ILE A 212 -12.94 -20.64 1.28
CA ILE A 212 -14.13 -20.05 1.89
C ILE A 212 -13.70 -19.19 3.09
N ALA A 213 -14.13 -17.93 3.12
CA ALA A 213 -13.77 -17.04 4.22
C ALA A 213 -14.36 -17.52 5.55
N ASN A 214 -13.63 -17.29 6.64
CA ASN A 214 -13.99 -17.68 8.02
C ASN A 214 -15.42 -17.30 8.43
N ALA A 215 -15.96 -16.20 7.91
CA ALA A 215 -17.31 -15.73 8.22
C ALA A 215 -18.41 -16.62 7.61
N ASP A 216 -18.11 -17.30 6.51
CA ASP A 216 -19.00 -18.19 5.75
C ASP A 216 -18.60 -19.68 5.88
N ASP A 217 -17.45 -19.98 6.49
CA ASP A 217 -16.94 -21.34 6.70
C ASP A 217 -17.48 -21.99 7.99
N ALA A 218 -18.27 -23.06 7.83
CA ALA A 218 -18.78 -23.87 8.94
C ALA A 218 -17.78 -24.96 9.38
N CYS A 219 -16.78 -25.26 8.56
CA CYS A 219 -15.82 -26.34 8.67
C CYS A 219 -14.37 -25.80 8.75
N THR A 220 -14.08 -25.02 9.80
CA THR A 220 -12.86 -24.23 10.10
C THR A 220 -11.49 -24.95 10.12
N ALA A 221 -11.37 -26.16 9.59
CA ALA A 221 -10.16 -26.96 9.57
C ALA A 221 -10.12 -27.92 8.36
N THR A 222 -10.76 -27.52 7.27
CA THR A 222 -10.65 -28.18 5.99
C THR A 222 -9.27 -27.94 5.39
N GLN A 223 -8.78 -28.91 4.61
CA GLN A 223 -7.45 -28.80 4.01
C GLN A 223 -7.53 -27.97 2.73
N ALA A 224 -6.69 -26.93 2.61
CA ALA A 224 -6.61 -25.97 1.49
C ALA A 224 -6.75 -26.50 0.05
N ASP A 225 -6.40 -27.77 -0.22
CA ASP A 225 -6.47 -28.38 -1.55
C ASP A 225 -7.71 -29.28 -1.76
N ARG A 226 -8.67 -29.24 -0.84
CA ARG A 226 -9.88 -30.09 -0.91
C ARG A 226 -10.99 -29.36 -1.62
N ALA A 227 -11.73 -30.09 -2.44
CA ALA A 227 -13.00 -29.59 -2.94
C ALA A 227 -13.99 -29.49 -1.78
N VAL A 228 -14.40 -28.26 -1.48
CA VAL A 228 -15.37 -27.92 -0.44
C VAL A 228 -16.70 -27.47 -1.04
N ASN A 229 -17.75 -27.50 -0.22
CA ASN A 229 -19.06 -26.93 -0.56
C ASN A 229 -19.10 -25.43 -0.21
N ALA A 230 -20.28 -24.81 -0.28
CA ALA A 230 -20.44 -23.39 0.02
C ALA A 230 -20.24 -23.03 1.51
N ASP A 231 -20.23 -24.04 2.39
CA ASP A 231 -20.06 -23.89 3.84
C ASP A 231 -18.63 -24.31 4.27
N GLY A 232 -17.67 -24.42 3.34
CA GLY A 232 -16.28 -24.84 3.61
C GLY A 232 -16.10 -26.33 3.96
N CYS A 233 -17.14 -27.16 3.82
CA CYS A 233 -17.05 -28.57 4.21
C CYS A 233 -16.65 -29.47 3.03
N SER A 234 -15.65 -30.33 3.23
CA SER A 234 -15.34 -31.40 2.27
C SER A 234 -16.37 -32.54 2.31
N ALA A 235 -16.50 -33.27 1.20
CA ALA A 235 -17.39 -34.44 1.12
C ALA A 235 -17.08 -35.52 2.17
N VAL A 236 -15.84 -35.60 2.66
CA VAL A 236 -15.46 -36.54 3.73
C VAL A 236 -15.94 -36.05 5.09
N GLN A 237 -15.88 -34.74 5.36
CA GLN A 237 -16.42 -34.14 6.59
C GLN A 237 -17.95 -34.27 6.65
N GLU A 238 -18.67 -34.03 5.55
CA GLU A 238 -20.12 -34.28 5.48
C GLU A 238 -20.47 -35.74 5.78
N GLN A 239 -19.75 -36.69 5.17
CA GLN A 239 -19.98 -38.12 5.41
C GLN A 239 -19.67 -38.54 6.86
N LEU A 240 -18.69 -37.89 7.49
CA LEU A 240 -18.37 -38.13 8.90
C LEU A 240 -19.40 -37.49 9.84
N ALA A 241 -19.93 -36.31 9.50
CA ALA A 241 -21.01 -35.66 10.25
C ALA A 241 -22.29 -36.49 10.20
N ASP A 242 -22.68 -36.98 9.01
CA ASP A 242 -23.82 -37.89 8.81
C ASP A 242 -23.66 -39.20 9.60
N LEU A 243 -22.45 -39.78 9.61
CA LEU A 243 -22.15 -40.96 10.42
C LEU A 243 -22.18 -40.66 11.93
N GLY A 244 -21.84 -39.45 12.34
CA GLY A 244 -21.88 -39.00 13.73
C GLY A 244 -23.31 -38.88 14.26
N ASP A 245 -24.20 -38.27 13.47
CA ASP A 245 -25.62 -38.15 13.80
C ASP A 245 -26.32 -39.53 13.82
N ASP A 246 -25.99 -40.40 12.86
CA ASP A 246 -26.45 -41.80 12.85
C ASP A 246 -25.97 -42.60 14.09
N LEU A 247 -24.79 -42.27 14.63
CA LEU A 247 -24.27 -42.87 15.85
C LEU A 247 -24.95 -42.32 17.12
N ILE A 248 -25.36 -41.05 17.13
CA ILE A 248 -26.14 -40.44 18.21
C ILE A 248 -27.53 -41.09 18.28
N ASP A 249 -28.14 -41.39 17.14
CA ASP A 249 -29.42 -42.12 17.09
C ASP A 249 -29.26 -43.62 17.45
N LEU A 250 -28.05 -44.19 17.32
CA LEU A 250 -27.70 -45.52 17.82
C LEU A 250 -27.38 -45.56 19.32
N ASP A 251 -27.27 -44.40 19.99
CA ASP A 251 -27.25 -44.26 21.45
C ASP A 251 -28.65 -44.45 22.07
N GLY A 252 -29.53 -45.13 21.33
CA GLY A 252 -30.77 -45.78 21.76
C GLY A 252 -30.59 -46.84 22.84
N LEU A 253 -29.75 -46.57 23.84
CA LEU A 253 -29.89 -47.15 25.16
C LEU A 253 -31.19 -46.60 25.72
N ASP A 254 -32.23 -47.44 25.71
CA ASP A 254 -33.46 -47.16 26.42
C ASP A 254 -33.17 -46.94 27.93
N GLU A 255 -34.15 -46.42 28.67
CA GLU A 255 -34.04 -46.17 30.12
C GLU A 255 -33.58 -47.44 30.88
N GLU A 256 -33.87 -48.63 30.34
CA GLU A 256 -33.54 -49.93 30.91
C GLU A 256 -32.06 -50.29 30.68
N ASP A 257 -31.51 -50.02 29.50
CA ASP A 257 -30.10 -50.21 29.17
C ASP A 257 -29.19 -49.19 29.90
N ARG A 258 -29.67 -47.95 30.07
CA ARG A 258 -28.98 -46.92 30.87
C ARG A 258 -29.00 -47.28 32.37
N SER A 259 -30.09 -47.86 32.85
CA SER A 259 -30.22 -48.42 34.21
C SER A 259 -29.32 -49.65 34.41
N LEU A 260 -29.19 -50.51 33.39
CA LEU A 260 -28.32 -51.69 33.43
C LEU A 260 -26.84 -51.30 33.43
N ALA A 261 -26.43 -50.35 32.58
CA ALA A 261 -25.08 -49.79 32.58
C ALA A 261 -24.73 -49.13 33.92
N GLY A 262 -25.65 -48.35 34.50
CA GLY A 262 -25.50 -47.77 35.84
C GLY A 262 -25.47 -48.81 36.97
N ALA A 263 -26.23 -49.91 36.84
CA ALA A 263 -26.20 -51.01 37.80
C ALA A 263 -24.88 -51.80 37.75
N ILE A 264 -24.31 -51.97 36.56
CA ILE A 264 -23.00 -52.61 36.34
C ILE A 264 -21.88 -51.70 36.88
N ASP A 265 -21.89 -50.40 36.59
CA ASP A 265 -20.89 -49.46 37.13
C ASP A 265 -20.98 -49.38 38.67
N GLY A 266 -22.19 -49.29 39.23
CA GLY A 266 -22.41 -49.33 40.67
C GLY A 266 -21.98 -50.67 41.32
N ALA A 267 -22.13 -51.80 40.61
CA ALA A 267 -21.64 -53.09 41.08
C ALA A 267 -20.10 -53.18 41.03
N CYS A 268 -19.48 -52.68 39.96
CA CYS A 268 -18.03 -52.58 39.82
C CYS A 268 -17.42 -51.69 40.91
N GLU A 269 -18.02 -50.55 41.23
CA GLU A 269 -17.55 -49.69 42.32
C GLU A 269 -17.64 -50.36 43.70
N ARG A 270 -18.73 -51.08 43.98
CA ARG A 270 -18.88 -51.82 45.25
C ARG A 270 -17.86 -52.95 45.36
N LEU A 271 -17.57 -53.65 44.28
CA LEU A 271 -16.56 -54.73 44.23
C LEU A 271 -15.13 -54.21 44.41
N ILE A 272 -14.82 -53.01 43.89
CA ILE A 272 -13.52 -52.34 44.07
C ILE A 272 -13.36 -51.85 45.53
N ARG A 273 -14.41 -51.23 46.11
CA ARG A 273 -14.36 -50.69 47.49
C ARG A 273 -14.31 -51.76 48.58
N LEU A 274 -14.89 -52.95 48.37
CA LEU A 274 -14.85 -54.05 49.33
C LEU A 274 -13.43 -54.53 49.66
N GLU A 275 -12.44 -54.27 48.80
CA GLU A 275 -11.04 -54.59 49.08
C GLU A 275 -10.33 -53.51 49.91
N GLY A 276 -10.71 -52.23 49.74
CA GLY A 276 -10.23 -51.15 50.60
C GLY A 276 -10.66 -51.34 52.07
N ALA A 277 -11.79 -52.00 52.29
CA ALA A 277 -12.28 -52.38 53.62
C ALA A 277 -11.77 -53.74 54.12
N ALA A 278 -11.21 -54.59 53.25
CA ALA A 278 -10.69 -55.92 53.60
C ALA A 278 -9.30 -55.89 54.26
N ALA A 279 -8.76 -54.70 54.54
CA ALA A 279 -7.53 -54.53 55.31
C ALA A 279 -7.73 -54.75 56.83
N GLU A 280 -8.96 -54.75 57.35
CA GLU A 280 -9.24 -54.99 58.77
C GLU A 280 -10.38 -56.01 58.97
N GLY A 281 -10.06 -57.27 58.68
CA GLY A 281 -10.54 -58.45 59.39
C GLY A 281 -12.03 -58.55 59.76
N ALA A 282 -12.92 -58.78 58.80
CA ALA A 282 -14.10 -59.67 58.95
C ALA A 282 -14.81 -59.95 57.61
N ALA A 283 -15.03 -61.23 57.33
CA ALA A 283 -16.01 -61.82 56.41
C ALA A 283 -15.85 -61.65 54.87
N GLY A 284 -15.42 -62.75 54.24
CA GLY A 284 -15.79 -63.16 52.89
C GLY A 284 -14.73 -62.96 51.81
N ALA A 285 -13.83 -63.93 51.60
CA ALA A 285 -13.00 -63.94 50.40
C ALA A 285 -13.90 -63.91 49.16
N LEU A 286 -13.69 -62.93 48.28
CA LEU A 286 -14.38 -62.84 46.98
C LEU A 286 -14.26 -64.21 46.29
N THR A 287 -15.36 -64.75 45.79
CA THR A 287 -15.33 -66.01 45.03
C THR A 287 -14.49 -65.82 43.77
N ARG A 288 -13.98 -66.92 43.18
CA ARG A 288 -13.16 -66.88 41.96
C ARG A 288 -13.84 -66.03 40.85
N GLY A 289 -15.16 -66.20 40.69
CA GLY A 289 -15.92 -65.42 39.72
C GLY A 289 -16.08 -63.93 40.07
N GLN A 290 -16.11 -63.56 41.35
CA GLN A 290 -16.12 -62.15 41.76
C GLN A 290 -14.74 -61.49 41.58
N GLN A 291 -13.65 -62.25 41.68
CA GLN A 291 -12.30 -61.78 41.38
C GLN A 291 -12.10 -61.56 39.87
N ASP A 292 -12.62 -62.46 39.03
CA ASP A 292 -12.55 -62.35 37.57
C ASP A 292 -13.40 -61.17 37.05
N LEU A 293 -14.63 -61.01 37.56
CA LEU A 293 -15.49 -59.86 37.23
C LEU A 293 -14.88 -58.53 37.68
N LYS A 294 -14.19 -58.51 38.83
CA LYS A 294 -13.46 -57.35 39.32
C LYS A 294 -12.27 -56.99 38.42
N ALA A 295 -11.47 -57.97 38.00
CA ALA A 295 -10.34 -57.74 37.10
C ALA A 295 -10.81 -57.18 35.75
N ALA A 296 -11.96 -57.63 35.26
CA ALA A 296 -12.64 -57.08 34.10
C ALA A 296 -13.10 -55.62 34.33
N CYS A 297 -13.80 -55.34 35.44
CA CYS A 297 -14.23 -53.98 35.82
C CYS A 297 -13.05 -53.00 35.96
N SER A 298 -11.95 -53.42 36.58
CA SER A 298 -10.74 -52.58 36.76
C SER A 298 -10.01 -52.32 35.45
N SER A 299 -10.04 -53.27 34.51
CA SER A 299 -9.47 -53.08 33.17
C SER A 299 -10.34 -52.18 32.30
N LEU A 300 -11.66 -52.23 32.44
CA LEU A 300 -12.59 -51.39 31.70
C LEU A 300 -12.66 -49.94 32.23
N LYS A 301 -12.44 -49.70 33.54
CA LYS A 301 -12.52 -48.37 34.18
C LYS A 301 -11.17 -47.65 34.30
N SER A 302 -10.07 -48.27 33.86
CA SER A 302 -8.75 -47.63 33.82
C SER A 302 -8.62 -46.75 32.58
N SER A 303 -8.17 -45.50 32.75
CA SER A 303 -7.96 -44.53 31.67
C SER A 303 -6.81 -44.87 30.71
N ASN A 304 -6.18 -46.04 30.86
CA ASN A 304 -4.94 -46.41 30.16
C ASN A 304 -5.02 -47.79 29.49
N THR A 305 -6.23 -48.28 29.18
CA THR A 305 -6.43 -49.56 28.50
C THR A 305 -6.68 -49.40 26.99
N THR A 306 -6.04 -50.29 26.22
CA THR A 306 -6.17 -50.35 24.75
C THR A 306 -7.45 -51.08 24.33
N SER A 307 -7.93 -50.86 23.10
CA SER A 307 -9.15 -51.50 22.58
C SER A 307 -9.13 -53.03 22.65
N ASP A 308 -7.95 -53.66 22.49
CA ASP A 308 -7.76 -55.10 22.64
C ASP A 308 -7.89 -55.57 24.10
N GLN A 309 -7.45 -54.75 25.06
CA GLN A 309 -7.60 -55.02 26.50
C GLN A 309 -9.05 -54.83 26.95
N GLN A 310 -9.78 -53.88 26.37
CA GLN A 310 -11.22 -53.71 26.59
C GLN A 310 -12.01 -54.90 26.03
N LEU A 311 -11.67 -55.38 24.83
CA LEU A 311 -12.25 -56.60 24.23
C LEU A 311 -11.97 -57.85 25.08
N ALA A 312 -10.76 -57.99 25.62
CA ALA A 312 -10.39 -59.09 26.50
C ALA A 312 -11.13 -59.03 27.86
N GLY A 313 -11.34 -57.82 28.41
CA GLY A 313 -12.16 -57.59 29.60
C GLY A 313 -13.61 -58.00 29.39
N LEU A 314 -14.22 -57.61 28.26
CA LEU A 314 -15.58 -58.03 27.90
C LEU A 314 -15.69 -59.54 27.64
N ALA A 315 -14.66 -60.17 27.06
CA ALA A 315 -14.63 -61.63 26.82
C ALA A 315 -14.48 -62.47 28.10
N SER A 316 -13.90 -61.90 29.16
CA SER A 316 -13.74 -62.57 30.46
C SER A 316 -15.04 -62.70 31.26
N ILE A 317 -16.07 -61.91 30.90
CA ILE A 317 -17.44 -62.05 31.40
C ILE A 317 -18.09 -63.21 30.62
N SER A 318 -17.62 -64.44 30.88
CA SER A 318 -18.14 -65.63 30.21
C SER A 318 -19.56 -65.99 30.71
N PRO A 319 -20.45 -66.51 29.84
CA PRO A 319 -21.83 -66.86 30.19
C PRO A 319 -21.98 -67.82 31.39
N GLN A 320 -20.94 -68.57 31.74
CA GLN A 320 -20.94 -69.53 32.84
C GLN A 320 -20.77 -68.89 34.23
N LEU A 321 -20.37 -67.62 34.34
CA LEU A 321 -20.32 -66.89 35.61
C LEU A 321 -21.69 -66.35 36.04
N LEU A 322 -22.68 -66.36 35.15
CA LEU A 322 -24.03 -65.83 35.37
C LEU A 322 -25.03 -66.88 35.86
N THR A 323 -24.59 -68.03 36.39
CA THR A 323 -25.52 -69.06 36.89
C THR A 323 -25.85 -68.90 38.37
N ASN A 324 -26.27 -67.68 38.77
CA ASN A 324 -27.17 -67.47 39.91
C ASN A 324 -27.77 -66.04 39.86
N ARG A 325 -28.98 -65.95 39.30
CA ARG A 325 -29.84 -64.78 39.05
C ARG A 325 -29.53 -64.07 37.74
N ILE A 326 -30.37 -64.33 36.73
CA ILE A 326 -31.11 -63.38 35.89
C ILE A 326 -31.49 -64.13 34.59
N ASP A 327 -32.65 -64.79 34.57
CA ASP A 327 -33.14 -65.55 33.41
C ASP A 327 -33.85 -64.68 32.35
N ALA A 328 -33.98 -63.36 32.54
CA ALA A 328 -34.61 -62.46 31.56
C ALA A 328 -33.61 -61.63 30.73
N VAL A 329 -32.49 -61.21 31.32
CA VAL A 329 -31.50 -60.33 30.65
C VAL A 329 -30.59 -61.12 29.70
N VAL A 330 -30.32 -62.40 29.99
CA VAL A 330 -29.41 -63.24 29.19
C VAL A 330 -30.01 -63.60 27.81
N GLU A 331 -31.34 -63.74 27.70
CA GLU A 331 -31.98 -64.06 26.43
C GLU A 331 -32.02 -62.85 25.48
N THR A 332 -32.04 -61.63 26.02
CA THR A 332 -31.98 -60.39 25.25
C THR A 332 -30.54 -60.07 24.84
N ALA A 333 -29.57 -60.18 25.75
CA ALA A 333 -28.15 -59.96 25.46
C ALA A 333 -27.57 -60.98 24.46
N SER A 334 -27.97 -62.25 24.58
CA SER A 334 -27.55 -63.29 23.61
C SER A 334 -28.12 -63.05 22.21
N ARG A 335 -29.33 -62.49 22.10
CA ARG A 335 -29.94 -62.12 20.81
C ARG A 335 -29.23 -60.92 20.17
N GLN A 336 -28.96 -59.90 20.97
CA GLN A 336 -28.23 -58.69 20.57
C GLN A 336 -26.81 -59.04 20.06
N PHE A 337 -26.07 -59.86 20.78
CA PHE A 337 -24.72 -60.28 20.40
C PHE A 337 -24.66 -61.13 19.12
N GLN A 338 -25.65 -62.01 18.90
CA GLN A 338 -25.74 -62.79 17.65
C GLN A 338 -26.11 -61.91 16.45
N GLN A 339 -26.95 -60.89 16.62
CA GLN A 339 -27.28 -59.93 15.56
C GLN A 339 -26.08 -59.08 15.17
N VAL A 340 -25.33 -58.57 16.14
CA VAL A 340 -24.08 -57.81 15.90
C VAL A 340 -23.05 -58.69 15.18
N LYS A 341 -22.86 -59.93 15.62
CA LYS A 341 -21.93 -60.89 14.96
C LYS A 341 -22.33 -61.22 13.53
N GLN A 342 -23.63 -61.35 13.24
CA GLN A 342 -24.13 -61.58 11.88
C GLN A 342 -23.98 -60.36 10.97
N ARG A 343 -24.11 -59.14 11.51
CA ARG A 343 -23.88 -57.88 10.78
C ARG A 343 -22.39 -57.66 10.52
N LEU A 344 -21.53 -57.93 11.50
CA LEU A 344 -20.07 -57.84 11.36
C LEU A 344 -19.53 -58.83 10.32
N ASN A 345 -20.06 -60.06 10.29
CA ASN A 345 -19.70 -61.07 9.30
C ASN A 345 -20.19 -60.72 7.88
N ARG A 346 -21.29 -59.94 7.77
CA ARG A 346 -21.77 -59.42 6.49
C ARG A 346 -20.83 -58.32 5.94
N ILE A 347 -20.35 -57.44 6.81
CA ILE A 347 -19.40 -56.37 6.46
C ILE A 347 -18.03 -56.97 6.09
N LYS A 348 -17.56 -57.97 6.85
CA LYS A 348 -16.26 -58.62 6.62
C LYS A 348 -16.23 -59.55 5.39
N GLY A 349 -17.40 -59.87 4.84
CA GLY A 349 -17.56 -60.77 3.69
C GLY A 349 -17.62 -60.10 2.32
N GLY A 350 -17.54 -58.77 2.23
CA GLY A 350 -17.45 -58.05 0.95
C GLY A 350 -18.64 -58.28 0.00
N ALA A 351 -19.86 -58.43 0.52
CA ALA A 351 -21.07 -58.55 -0.30
C ALA A 351 -21.91 -57.25 -0.22
N GLY A 352 -21.53 -56.26 -1.02
CA GLY A 352 -22.47 -55.22 -1.43
C GLY A 352 -23.46 -55.83 -2.41
N SER A 353 -24.73 -56.00 -2.01
CA SER A 353 -25.91 -56.14 -2.88
C SER A 353 -27.20 -56.26 -2.03
N GLY A 354 -28.01 -55.20 -2.04
CA GLY A 354 -29.48 -55.26 -1.83
C GLY A 354 -29.99 -55.64 -0.43
N LEU A 355 -30.33 -54.64 0.39
CA LEU A 355 -31.27 -54.81 1.50
C LEU A 355 -32.68 -55.04 0.93
N SER A 356 -33.07 -56.30 0.80
CA SER A 356 -34.47 -56.69 0.61
C SER A 356 -35.21 -56.53 1.93
N LEU A 357 -36.12 -55.55 1.99
CA LEU A 357 -37.20 -55.52 2.96
C LEU A 357 -38.12 -56.71 2.71
N ALA A 358 -37.96 -57.78 3.49
CA ALA A 358 -38.95 -58.83 3.59
C ALA A 358 -39.06 -59.27 5.05
N GLY A 359 -40.12 -58.82 5.71
CA GLY A 359 -40.61 -59.45 6.93
C GLY A 359 -40.47 -58.62 8.20
N LEU A 360 -41.24 -57.54 8.30
CA LEU A 360 -41.87 -57.17 9.56
C LEU A 360 -43.16 -56.38 9.27
N THR A 361 -44.27 -57.09 9.41
CA THR A 361 -45.64 -56.55 9.49
C THR A 361 -45.77 -55.72 10.77
N LEU A 362 -46.15 -54.45 10.60
CA LEU A 362 -46.62 -53.59 11.68
C LEU A 362 -47.96 -54.11 12.21
N ASN A 363 -48.07 -54.24 13.53
CA ASN A 363 -49.33 -54.22 14.25
C ASN A 363 -49.08 -53.53 15.61
N PHE A 364 -49.58 -52.30 15.68
CA PHE A 364 -49.70 -51.33 16.78
C PHE A 364 -48.59 -51.26 17.84
#